data_AF-A0A257PDI8-F1
#
_entry.id   AF-A0A257PDI8-F1
#
_cell.length_a   1.000
_cell.length_b   1.000
_cell.length_c   1.000
_cell.angle_alpha   90.00
_cell.angle_beta   90.00
_cell.angle_gamma   90.00
#
_symmetry.space_group_name_H-M   'P 1'
#
loop_
_entity.id
_entity.type
_entity.pdbx_description
1 polymer ?
#
loop_
_entity_poly.entity_id
_entity_poly.type
_entity_poly.pdbx_seq_one_letter_code
_entity_poly.pdbx_strand_id
1 'polypeptide(L)'
;MDWKAKVELFEQLRREHEFGVGTVAGVAAKFGVHRRTVRQALAAALPAMHRYPPRLKPKLDAVAGFIDVILEADQRAPRKQRHTARRIYHRILMEFPGASVAESTVRNHVRDRKHQMGLLRRATFVPQSY
;
A
#
# COMPACT_ATOMS: atom_id res chain seq x y z
N MET A 1 -17.49 2.77 -6.69
CA MET A 1 -17.76 1.80 -7.76
C MET A 1 -16.92 0.57 -7.52
N ASP A 2 -17.53 -0.60 -7.58
CA ASP A 2 -16.82 -1.86 -7.71
C ASP A 2 -15.92 -1.85 -8.97
N TRP A 3 -14.78 -2.52 -8.92
CA TRP A 3 -13.81 -2.57 -10.02
C TRP A 3 -14.43 -3.18 -11.28
N LYS A 4 -15.23 -4.25 -11.12
CA LYS A 4 -15.92 -4.92 -12.23
C LYS A 4 -16.90 -3.98 -12.94
N ALA A 5 -17.73 -3.28 -12.17
CA ALA A 5 -18.68 -2.30 -12.71
C ALA A 5 -17.98 -1.18 -13.50
N LYS A 6 -16.77 -0.77 -13.08
CA LYS A 6 -15.99 0.25 -13.80
C LYS A 6 -15.39 -0.26 -15.11
N VAL A 7 -14.98 -1.52 -15.15
CA VAL A 7 -14.52 -2.19 -16.39
C VAL A 7 -15.67 -2.31 -17.38
N GLU A 8 -16.84 -2.75 -16.91
CA GLU A 8 -18.04 -2.89 -17.74
C GLU A 8 -18.47 -1.54 -18.32
N LEU A 9 -18.42 -0.47 -17.52
CA LEU A 9 -18.68 0.89 -18.02
C LEU A 9 -17.71 1.26 -19.16
N PHE A 10 -16.42 0.95 -19.03
CA PHE A 10 -15.44 1.24 -20.09
C PHE A 10 -15.70 0.45 -21.37
N GLU A 11 -16.18 -0.79 -21.27
CA GLU A 11 -16.63 -1.57 -22.42
C GLU A 11 -17.85 -0.95 -23.09
N GLN A 12 -18.86 -0.55 -22.31
CA GLN A 12 -20.07 0.11 -22.82
C GLN A 12 -19.74 1.43 -23.52
N LEU A 13 -18.86 2.25 -22.95
CA LEU A 13 -18.43 3.52 -23.56
C LEU A 13 -17.72 3.31 -24.90
N ARG A 14 -16.85 2.29 -25.02
CA ARG A 14 -16.20 1.94 -26.29
C ARG A 14 -17.20 1.43 -27.31
N ARG A 15 -18.12 0.55 -26.90
CA ARG A 15 -19.16 0.00 -27.77
C ARG A 15 -20.08 1.09 -28.31
N GLU A 16 -20.51 2.02 -27.46
CA GLU A 16 -21.36 3.14 -27.88
C GLU A 16 -20.62 4.09 -28.82
N HIS A 17 -19.33 4.31 -28.57
CA HIS A 17 -18.54 5.14 -29.46
C HIS A 17 -18.36 4.50 -30.83
N GLU A 18 -18.15 3.18 -30.92
CA GLU A 18 -17.93 2.49 -32.19
C GLU A 18 -19.22 2.27 -32.99
N PHE A 19 -20.30 1.85 -32.32
CA PHE A 19 -21.53 1.39 -32.98
C PHE A 19 -22.75 2.30 -32.75
N GLY A 20 -22.62 3.34 -31.93
CA GLY A 20 -23.71 4.23 -31.54
C GLY A 20 -23.48 5.66 -31.99
N VAL A 21 -23.41 6.59 -31.02
CA VAL A 21 -23.36 8.05 -31.29
C VAL A 21 -22.09 8.49 -32.02
N GLY A 22 -21.00 7.72 -31.97
CA GLY A 22 -19.76 8.04 -32.71
C GLY A 22 -18.91 9.17 -32.14
N THR A 23 -19.46 10.01 -31.26
CA THR A 23 -18.77 11.20 -30.74
C THR A 23 -18.54 11.12 -29.24
N VAL A 24 -17.35 11.54 -28.79
CA VAL A 24 -16.99 11.60 -27.36
C VAL A 24 -17.99 12.42 -26.54
N ALA A 25 -18.51 13.53 -27.10
CA ALA A 25 -19.49 14.39 -26.43
C ALA A 25 -20.86 13.71 -26.29
N GLY A 26 -21.33 13.04 -27.35
CA GLY A 26 -22.60 12.34 -27.34
C GLY A 26 -22.60 11.13 -26.41
N VAL A 27 -21.52 10.35 -26.40
CA VAL A 27 -21.34 9.23 -25.47
C VAL A 27 -21.29 9.73 -24.01
N ALA A 28 -20.57 10.84 -23.76
CA ALA A 28 -20.49 11.44 -22.44
C ALA A 28 -21.87 11.88 -21.92
N ALA A 29 -22.67 12.54 -22.77
CA ALA A 29 -24.03 12.96 -22.44
C ALA A 29 -24.95 11.77 -22.17
N LYS A 30 -24.89 10.72 -23.01
CA LYS A 30 -25.72 9.51 -22.88
C LYS A 30 -25.47 8.76 -21.57
N PHE A 31 -24.21 8.60 -21.18
CA PHE A 31 -23.83 7.85 -19.98
C PHE A 31 -23.68 8.72 -18.73
N GLY A 32 -23.91 10.04 -18.82
CA GLY A 32 -23.75 10.96 -17.69
C GLY A 32 -22.32 11.02 -17.14
N VAL A 33 -21.31 10.72 -17.97
CA VAL A 33 -19.89 10.72 -17.57
C VAL A 33 -19.16 11.91 -18.16
N HIS A 34 -18.08 12.34 -17.51
CA HIS A 34 -17.24 13.38 -18.07
C HIS A 34 -16.55 12.89 -19.37
N ARG A 35 -16.47 13.74 -20.40
CA ARG A 35 -15.76 13.48 -21.67
C ARG A 35 -14.33 12.93 -21.52
N ARG A 36 -13.66 13.23 -20.39
CA ARG A 36 -12.33 12.67 -20.04
C ARG A 36 -12.38 11.16 -19.80
N THR A 37 -13.45 10.67 -19.16
CA THR A 37 -13.67 9.24 -18.90
C THR A 37 -13.87 8.47 -20.20
N VAL A 38 -14.64 9.03 -21.14
CA VAL A 38 -14.82 8.45 -22.48
C VAL A 38 -13.49 8.36 -23.22
N ARG A 39 -12.70 9.43 -23.23
CA ARG A 39 -11.34 9.40 -23.83
C ARG A 39 -10.43 8.36 -23.17
N GLN A 40 -10.53 8.18 -21.86
CA GLN A 40 -9.77 7.13 -21.16
C GLN A 40 -10.21 5.73 -21.59
N ALA A 41 -11.52 5.49 -21.72
CA ALA A 41 -12.05 4.21 -22.18
C ALA A 41 -11.63 3.91 -23.63
N LEU A 42 -11.57 4.92 -24.50
CA LEU A 42 -11.07 4.77 -25.87
C LEU A 42 -9.56 4.50 -25.93
N ALA A 43 -8.79 5.12 -25.04
CA ALA A 43 -7.34 4.94 -24.99
C ALA A 43 -6.90 3.60 -24.37
N ALA A 44 -7.68 3.06 -23.41
CA ALA A 44 -7.38 1.82 -22.73
C ALA A 44 -8.64 1.04 -22.37
N ALA A 45 -8.62 -0.28 -22.63
CA ALA A 45 -9.74 -1.17 -22.35
C ALA A 45 -10.10 -1.25 -20.85
N LEU A 46 -9.10 -1.11 -19.98
CA LEU A 46 -9.26 -1.19 -18.54
C LEU A 46 -9.12 0.21 -17.91
N PRO A 47 -9.92 0.52 -16.87
CA PRO A 47 -9.76 1.75 -16.12
C PRO A 47 -8.39 1.79 -15.44
N ALA A 48 -7.76 2.95 -15.44
CA ALA A 48 -6.53 3.13 -14.67
C ALA A 48 -6.80 2.85 -13.19
N MET A 49 -6.04 1.94 -12.59
CA MET A 49 -6.06 1.75 -11.14
C MET A 49 -5.56 3.03 -10.47
N HIS A 50 -6.42 3.62 -9.65
CA HIS A 50 -5.99 4.73 -8.83
C HIS A 50 -5.06 4.19 -7.74
N ARG A 51 -3.80 4.61 -7.78
CA ARG A 51 -2.83 4.36 -6.71
C ARG A 51 -2.61 5.66 -5.98
N TYR A 52 -2.93 5.68 -4.69
CA TYR A 52 -2.53 6.80 -3.85
C TYR A 52 -1.01 6.80 -3.75
N PRO A 53 -0.34 7.96 -3.93
CA PRO A 53 1.08 8.04 -3.66
C PRO A 53 1.35 7.64 -2.21
N PRO A 54 2.48 6.97 -1.92
CA PRO A 54 2.86 6.67 -0.56
C PRO A 54 2.98 7.98 0.22
N ARG A 55 2.37 8.04 1.41
CA ARG A 55 2.50 9.21 2.28
C ARG A 55 3.92 9.28 2.79
N LEU A 56 4.55 10.46 2.66
CA LEU A 56 5.87 10.74 3.23
C LEU A 56 5.80 10.60 4.75
N LYS A 57 6.85 10.03 5.36
CA LYS A 57 6.95 9.87 6.81
C LYS A 57 8.26 10.48 7.30
N PRO A 58 8.52 11.78 7.07
CA PRO A 58 9.86 12.38 7.18
C PRO A 58 10.54 12.13 8.54
N LYS A 59 9.77 12.16 9.63
CA LYS A 59 10.28 11.89 10.99
C LYS A 59 10.73 10.44 11.18
N LEU A 60 9.99 9.49 10.62
CA LEU A 60 10.33 8.07 10.66
C LEU A 60 11.42 7.74 9.65
N ASP A 61 11.37 8.33 8.46
CA ASP A 61 12.32 8.10 7.37
C ASP A 61 13.76 8.44 7.82
N ALA A 62 13.92 9.47 8.67
CA ALA A 62 15.20 9.83 9.27
C ALA A 62 15.85 8.71 10.12
N VAL A 63 15.04 7.80 10.68
CA VAL A 63 15.51 6.71 11.57
C VAL A 63 15.21 5.32 11.02
N ALA A 64 14.55 5.21 9.86
CA ALA A 64 14.12 3.94 9.29
C ALA A 64 15.31 3.02 8.95
N GLY A 65 16.37 3.57 8.35
CA GLY A 65 17.58 2.81 8.02
C GLY A 65 18.27 2.24 9.28
N PHE A 66 18.25 2.99 10.39
CA PHE A 66 18.77 2.51 11.67
C PHE A 66 17.95 1.35 12.23
N ILE A 67 16.62 1.43 12.13
CA ILE A 67 15.72 0.34 12.53
C ILE A 67 16.00 -0.92 11.70
N ASP A 68 16.20 -0.78 10.39
CA ASP A 68 16.50 -1.90 9.50
C ASP A 68 17.80 -2.61 9.89
N VAL A 69 18.88 -1.86 10.16
CA VAL A 69 20.16 -2.44 10.62
C VAL A 69 19.99 -3.22 11.92
N ILE A 70 19.22 -2.70 12.90
CA ILE A 70 18.95 -3.42 14.15
C ILE A 70 18.17 -4.71 13.88
N LEU A 71 17.12 -4.64 13.06
CA LEU A 71 16.28 -5.80 12.76
C LEU A 71 17.06 -6.88 12.01
N GLU A 72 17.98 -6.50 11.12
CA GLU A 72 18.87 -7.44 10.44
C GLU A 72 19.84 -8.12 11.40
N ALA A 73 20.46 -7.36 12.31
CA ALA A 73 21.33 -7.90 13.35
C ALA A 73 20.57 -8.86 14.30
N ASP A 74 19.33 -8.49 14.68
CA ASP A 74 18.46 -9.30 15.54
C ASP A 74 18.14 -10.68 14.94
N GLN A 75 18.16 -10.84 13.62
CA GLN A 75 17.91 -12.15 13.00
C GLN A 75 19.00 -13.16 13.35
N ARG A 76 20.25 -12.72 13.38
CA ARG A 76 21.42 -13.54 13.72
C ARG A 76 21.61 -13.69 15.22
N ALA A 77 21.00 -12.80 16.02
CA ALA A 77 21.10 -12.84 17.47
C ALA A 77 20.23 -13.95 18.10
N PRO A 78 20.70 -14.57 19.20
CA PRO A 78 19.88 -15.46 20.04
C PRO A 78 18.60 -14.78 20.50
N ARG A 79 17.51 -15.55 20.66
CA ARG A 79 16.17 -14.99 20.95
C ARG A 79 16.13 -14.03 22.15
N LYS A 80 16.91 -14.29 23.20
CA LYS A 80 16.99 -13.43 24.41
C LYS A 80 17.70 -12.09 24.16
N GLN A 81 18.52 -11.99 23.12
CA GLN A 81 19.31 -10.80 22.79
C GLN A 81 18.62 -9.90 21.73
N ARG A 82 17.52 -10.36 21.13
CA ARG A 82 16.78 -9.59 20.13
C ARG A 82 16.09 -8.38 20.75
N HIS A 83 16.04 -7.29 20.02
CA HIS A 83 15.41 -6.06 20.48
C HIS A 83 13.88 -6.14 20.37
N THR A 84 13.21 -5.58 21.37
CA THR A 84 11.78 -5.24 21.29
C THR A 84 11.64 -3.87 20.64
N ALA A 85 10.47 -3.57 20.07
CA ALA A 85 10.21 -2.24 19.48
C ALA A 85 10.47 -1.10 20.49
N ARG A 86 10.18 -1.32 21.78
CA ARG A 86 10.46 -0.37 22.85
C ARG A 86 11.96 -0.15 23.07
N ARG A 87 12.77 -1.22 23.04
CA ARG A 87 14.25 -1.09 23.13
C ARG A 87 14.82 -0.34 21.93
N ILE A 88 14.30 -0.60 20.73
CA ILE A 88 14.67 0.13 19.51
C ILE A 88 14.33 1.61 19.67
N TYR A 89 13.12 1.94 20.15
CA TYR A 89 12.70 3.32 20.40
C TYR A 89 13.61 4.06 21.40
N HIS A 90 13.91 3.46 22.55
CA HIS A 90 14.84 4.07 23.51
C HIS A 90 16.22 4.29 22.90
N ARG A 91 16.71 3.35 22.09
CA ARG A 91 17.99 3.47 21.40
C ARG A 91 17.98 4.61 20.37
N ILE A 92 16.87 4.79 19.64
CA ILE A 92 16.69 5.94 18.74
C ILE A 92 16.78 7.26 19.52
N LEU A 93 16.17 7.36 20.69
CA LEU A 93 16.25 8.59 21.50
C LEU A 93 17.69 8.90 21.96
N MET A 94 18.51 7.87 22.19
CA MET A 94 19.91 8.05 22.59
C MET A 94 20.82 8.43 21.41
N GLU A 95 20.67 7.75 20.26
CA GLU A 95 21.53 7.98 19.09
C GLU A 95 21.08 9.18 18.24
N PHE A 96 19.80 9.54 18.30
CA PHE A 96 19.19 10.64 17.54
C PHE A 96 18.39 11.56 18.46
N PRO A 97 19.05 12.40 19.29
CA PRO A 97 18.36 13.29 20.24
C PRO A 97 17.42 14.31 19.58
N GLY A 98 17.60 14.59 18.28
CA GLY A 98 16.69 15.44 17.49
C GLY A 98 15.51 14.72 16.85
N ALA A 99 15.40 13.39 16.99
CA ALA A 99 14.34 12.62 16.36
C ALA A 99 13.01 12.77 17.10
N SER A 100 12.09 13.54 16.53
CA SER A 100 10.72 13.72 17.04
C SER A 100 9.79 12.57 16.62
N VAL A 101 10.14 11.31 16.94
CA VAL A 101 9.33 10.13 16.60
C VAL A 101 8.62 9.59 17.83
N ALA A 102 7.33 9.28 17.72
CA ALA A 102 6.59 8.64 18.80
C ALA A 102 6.87 7.12 18.87
N GLU A 103 6.84 6.54 20.07
CA GLU A 103 7.05 5.09 20.26
C GLU A 103 6.05 4.25 19.44
N SER A 104 4.78 4.70 19.35
CA SER A 104 3.75 4.01 18.55
C SER A 104 4.11 3.96 17.06
N THR A 105 4.71 5.01 16.52
CA THR A 105 5.19 5.07 15.14
C THR A 105 6.32 4.08 14.90
N VAL A 106 7.31 4.03 15.81
CA VAL A 106 8.41 3.04 15.75
C VAL A 106 7.86 1.63 15.85
N ARG A 107 6.92 1.37 16.78
CA ARG A 107 6.31 0.05 16.97
C ARG A 107 5.56 -0.44 15.74
N ASN A 108 4.75 0.43 15.13
CA ASN A 108 4.02 0.10 13.91
C ASN A 108 4.99 -0.17 12.76
N HIS A 109 6.02 0.67 12.59
CA HIS A 109 7.02 0.46 11.56
C HIS A 109 7.81 -0.85 11.75
N VAL A 110 8.24 -1.16 12.98
CA VAL A 110 8.91 -2.42 13.30
C VAL A 110 7.99 -3.62 13.02
N ARG A 111 6.70 -3.52 13.34
CA ARG A 111 5.73 -4.58 13.04
C ARG A 111 5.57 -4.79 11.53
N ASP A 112 5.38 -3.72 10.78
CA ASP A 112 5.26 -3.77 9.31
C ASP A 112 6.53 -4.37 8.69
N ARG A 113 7.70 -3.95 9.18
CA ARG A 113 8.99 -4.45 8.70
C ARG A 113 9.19 -5.93 9.00
N LYS A 114 8.89 -6.38 10.22
CA LYS A 114 8.89 -7.81 10.57
C LYS A 114 7.90 -8.62 9.73
N HIS A 115 6.76 -8.04 9.33
CA HIS A 115 5.84 -8.70 8.40
C HIS A 115 6.44 -8.84 7.00
N GLN A 116 7.05 -7.77 6.47
CA GLN A 116 7.75 -7.79 5.18
C GLN A 116 8.92 -8.79 5.15
N MET A 117 9.64 -8.92 6.27
CA MET A 117 10.73 -9.90 6.44
C MET A 117 10.21 -11.32 6.72
N GLY A 118 8.90 -11.56 6.76
CA GLY A 118 8.32 -12.87 7.04
C GLY A 118 8.46 -13.36 8.49
N LEU A 119 8.98 -12.54 9.41
CA LEU A 119 9.29 -12.93 10.80
C LEU A 119 8.04 -13.09 11.69
N LEU A 120 6.88 -12.57 11.26
CA LEU A 120 5.63 -12.63 12.01
C LEU A 120 4.72 -13.81 11.63
N ARG A 121 4.95 -14.44 10.47
CA ARG A 121 4.12 -15.57 10.03
C ARG A 121 4.62 -16.84 10.71
N ARG A 122 3.90 -17.29 11.74
CA ARG A 122 3.91 -18.70 12.13
C ARG A 122 2.75 -19.37 11.41
N ALA A 123 3.06 -20.42 10.65
CA ALA A 123 2.01 -21.31 10.18
C ALA A 123 1.39 -22.00 11.41
N THR A 124 0.15 -21.65 11.73
CA THR A 124 -0.62 -22.32 12.77
C THR A 124 -1.45 -23.39 12.09
N PHE A 125 -1.18 -24.65 12.42
CA PHE A 125 -1.93 -25.79 11.90
C PHE A 125 -2.87 -26.31 12.99
N VAL A 126 -4.13 -26.55 12.64
CA VAL A 126 -5.11 -27.21 13.52
C VAL A 126 -5.28 -28.63 13.00
N PRO A 127 -4.99 -29.68 13.80
CA PRO A 127 -5.19 -31.06 13.36
C PRO A 127 -6.69 -31.32 13.20
N GLN A 128 -7.07 -31.86 12.05
CA GLN A 128 -8.44 -32.29 11.79
C GLN A 128 -8.60 -33.71 12.34
N SER A 129 -9.44 -33.88 13.37
CA SER A 129 -9.88 -35.18 13.86
C SER A 129 -11.13 -35.61 13.07
N TYR A 130 -11.07 -36.79 12.44
CA TYR A 130 -12.22 -37.46 11.84
C TYR A 130 -12.98 -38.30 12.87
#